data_AF-D0NC09-F1
#
_entry.id   AF-D0NC09-F1
#
_cell.length_a   1.000
_cell.length_b   1.000
_cell.length_c   1.000
_cell.angle_alpha   90.00
_cell.angle_beta   90.00
_cell.angle_gamma   90.00
#
_symmetry.space_group_name_H-M   'P 1'
#
loop_
_entity.id
_entity.type
_entity.pdbx_description
1 polymer ?
#
loop_
_entity_poly.entity_id
_entity_poly.type
_entity_poly.pdbx_seq_one_letter_code
_entity_poly.pdbx_strand_id
1 'polypeptide(L)'
;MRGSGLSIERFIKGKAQRSKSDAKSKKKAIIHKAQRRRQYEKVKKREESASTGGDREAGAGSSFYDRFFSELESGKVDEDAEEVEARVDRKQQERQERKHVVKPDPFFKAKKKAAITKMEKQKAREEKQKRVATAEKKVTQRKKRHVKLSQRTATGQPVVKNHINDILSRLQAEKKREVK
;
A
#
# COMPACT_ATOMS: atom_id res chain seq x y z
N MET A 1 48.13 -7.14 13.21
CA MET A 1 46.66 -7.22 13.25
C MET A 1 46.08 -5.80 13.28
N ARG A 2 45.61 -5.28 12.15
CA ARG A 2 45.02 -3.92 12.07
C ARG A 2 43.52 -4.03 12.37
N GLY A 3 43.14 -3.69 13.60
CA GLY A 3 41.74 -3.68 14.03
C GLY A 3 40.96 -2.57 13.32
N SER A 4 39.99 -2.94 12.49
CA SER A 4 39.00 -2.03 11.90
C SER A 4 38.00 -1.60 12.97
N GLY A 5 38.44 -0.73 13.88
CA GLY A 5 37.58 -0.06 14.84
C GLY A 5 36.56 0.80 14.09
N LEU A 6 35.30 0.37 14.08
CA LEU A 6 34.17 1.22 13.71
C LEU A 6 34.30 2.53 14.49
N SER A 7 34.52 3.65 13.79
CA SER A 7 34.75 4.94 14.43
C SER A 7 33.64 5.26 15.44
N ILE A 8 34.01 5.86 16.57
CA ILE A 8 33.06 6.25 17.63
C ILE A 8 31.91 7.08 17.05
N GLU A 9 32.20 7.87 16.01
CA GLU A 9 31.23 8.65 15.24
C GLU A 9 30.21 7.78 14.51
N ARG A 10 30.65 6.68 13.90
CA ARG A 10 29.77 5.73 13.21
C ARG A 10 28.92 4.92 14.20
N PHE A 11 29.41 4.68 15.41
CA PHE A 11 28.64 4.09 16.50
C PHE A 11 27.57 5.04 17.03
N ILE A 12 27.92 6.32 17.29
CA ILE A 12 27.00 7.35 17.76
C ILE A 12 25.94 7.66 16.67
N LYS A 13 26.36 7.81 15.42
CA LYS A 13 25.47 8.07 14.27
C LYS A 13 24.64 6.84 13.87
N GLY A 14 25.12 5.64 14.17
CA GLY A 14 24.38 4.37 14.01
C GLY A 14 23.27 4.18 15.06
N LYS A 15 23.45 4.73 16.28
CA LYS A 15 22.41 4.75 17.32
C LYS A 15 21.36 5.85 17.12
N ALA A 16 21.67 6.90 16.36
CA ALA A 16 20.67 7.87 15.93
C ALA A 16 19.70 7.16 14.96
N GLN A 17 18.52 6.78 15.45
CA GLN A 17 17.47 6.25 14.59
C GLN A 17 17.23 7.26 13.47
N ARG A 18 17.59 6.91 12.22
CA ARG A 18 17.27 7.70 11.05
C ARG A 18 15.80 8.05 11.14
N SER A 19 15.52 9.32 11.34
CA SER A 19 14.16 9.77 11.59
C SER A 19 13.27 9.42 10.40
N LYS A 20 11.98 9.23 10.64
CA LYS A 20 11.02 8.96 9.56
C LYS A 20 11.03 10.06 8.49
N SER A 21 11.49 11.27 8.83
CA SER A 21 11.69 12.37 7.88
C SER A 21 12.92 12.17 6.98
N ASP A 22 14.06 11.67 7.50
CA ASP A 22 15.25 11.37 6.69
C ASP A 22 14.97 10.25 5.65
N ALA A 23 14.24 9.21 6.05
CA ALA A 23 13.79 8.15 5.13
C ALA A 23 12.85 8.68 4.02
N LYS A 24 11.93 9.59 4.37
CA LYS A 24 11.05 10.25 3.39
C LYS A 24 11.83 11.16 2.45
N SER A 25 12.81 11.91 2.96
CA SER A 25 13.68 12.79 2.18
C SER A 25 14.47 11.99 1.14
N LYS A 26 15.10 10.89 1.56
CA LYS A 26 15.82 9.98 0.65
C LYS A 26 14.92 9.36 -0.41
N LYS A 27 13.71 8.94 -0.04
CA LYS A 27 12.72 8.42 -1.01
C LYS A 27 12.34 9.48 -2.05
N LYS A 28 12.11 10.72 -1.64
CA LYS A 28 11.83 11.84 -2.57
C LYS A 28 13.01 12.09 -3.52
N ALA A 29 14.23 12.10 -3.00
CA ALA A 29 15.44 12.29 -3.81
C ALA A 29 15.61 11.20 -4.88
N ILE A 30 15.35 9.93 -4.53
CA ILE A 30 15.42 8.81 -5.48
C ILE A 30 14.35 8.95 -6.57
N ILE A 31 13.12 9.28 -6.20
CA ILE A 31 12.01 9.48 -7.16
C ILE A 31 12.34 10.64 -8.12
N HIS A 32 12.82 11.76 -7.59
CA HIS A 32 13.17 12.93 -8.38
C HIS A 32 14.32 12.63 -9.36
N LYS A 33 15.35 11.88 -8.91
CA LYS A 33 16.45 11.42 -9.77
C LYS A 33 15.95 10.52 -10.91
N ALA A 34 15.02 9.60 -10.62
CA ALA A 34 14.43 8.73 -11.63
C ALA A 34 13.56 9.50 -12.63
N GLN A 35 12.78 10.48 -12.17
CA GLN A 35 11.98 11.35 -13.04
C GLN A 35 12.86 12.17 -13.97
N ARG A 36 13.94 12.80 -13.46
CA ARG A 36 14.89 13.54 -14.31
C ARG A 36 15.55 12.65 -15.35
N ARG A 37 15.94 11.41 -15.00
CA ARG A 37 16.49 10.45 -15.98
C ARG A 37 15.50 10.13 -17.09
N ARG A 38 14.23 9.86 -16.76
CA ARG A 38 13.18 9.61 -17.76
C ARG A 38 12.93 10.82 -18.65
N GLN A 39 12.95 12.03 -18.10
CA GLN A 39 12.80 13.26 -18.89
C GLN A 39 13.98 13.43 -19.83
N TYR A 40 15.19 13.23 -19.35
CA TYR A 40 16.41 13.30 -20.16
C TYR A 40 16.38 12.26 -21.29
N GLU A 41 16.04 11.00 -21.00
CA GLU A 41 15.89 9.96 -22.02
C GLU A 41 14.81 10.28 -23.04
N LYS A 42 13.69 10.89 -22.63
CA LYS A 42 12.64 11.34 -23.56
C LYS A 42 13.13 12.45 -24.49
N VAL A 43 13.87 13.42 -23.96
CA VAL A 43 14.45 14.51 -24.76
C VAL A 43 15.50 13.96 -25.70
N LYS A 44 16.43 13.14 -25.19
CA LYS A 44 17.46 12.47 -25.99
C LYS A 44 16.87 11.64 -27.13
N LYS A 45 15.82 10.85 -26.87
CA LYS A 45 15.12 10.09 -27.91
C LYS A 45 14.43 10.99 -28.94
N ARG A 46 13.87 12.13 -28.52
CA ARG A 46 13.28 13.11 -29.44
C ARG A 46 14.33 13.75 -30.33
N GLU A 47 15.48 14.10 -29.76
CA GLU A 47 16.64 14.64 -30.51
C GLU A 47 17.20 13.60 -31.48
N GLU A 48 17.34 12.33 -31.05
CA GLU A 48 17.78 11.21 -31.91
C GLU A 48 16.76 10.89 -33.03
N SER A 49 15.46 10.98 -32.75
CA SER A 49 14.40 10.79 -33.77
C SER A 49 14.26 12.00 -34.71
N ALA A 50 14.63 13.20 -34.26
CA ALA A 50 14.67 14.39 -35.12
C ALA A 50 15.93 14.40 -36.01
N SER A 51 17.02 13.74 -35.60
CA SER A 51 18.23 13.60 -36.41
C SER A 51 18.20 12.42 -37.41
N THR A 52 17.16 11.58 -37.38
CA THR A 52 16.95 10.44 -38.32
C THR A 52 15.73 10.65 -39.24
N GLY A 53 15.29 11.90 -39.41
CA GLY A 53 14.26 12.28 -40.37
C GLY A 53 14.85 12.44 -41.78
N GLY A 54 15.17 11.33 -42.43
CA GLY A 54 15.74 11.34 -43.77
C GLY A 54 15.85 9.98 -44.43
N ASP A 55 14.83 9.11 -44.32
CA ASP A 55 14.64 8.08 -45.34
C ASP A 55 13.17 7.63 -45.39
N ARG A 56 12.52 7.86 -46.53
CA ARG A 56 11.17 7.37 -46.86
C ARG A 56 11.40 6.08 -47.65
N GLU A 57 11.32 4.93 -47.00
CA GLU A 57 11.28 3.65 -47.69
C GLU A 57 9.88 3.03 -47.57
N ALA A 58 9.33 2.72 -48.74
CA ALA A 58 7.99 2.19 -48.97
C ALA A 58 7.86 0.75 -48.44
N GLY A 59 6.84 0.49 -47.63
CA GLY A 59 6.56 -0.85 -47.12
C GLY A 59 5.43 -0.87 -46.09
N ALA A 60 4.33 -0.15 -46.35
CA ALA A 60 3.18 -0.10 -45.47
C ALA A 60 2.13 -1.12 -45.90
N GLY A 61 1.95 -2.17 -45.09
CA GLY A 61 0.85 -3.11 -45.22
C GLY A 61 -0.50 -2.39 -45.14
N SER A 62 -1.35 -2.63 -46.15
CA SER A 62 -2.66 -2.00 -46.29
C SER A 62 -3.50 -2.26 -45.04
N SER A 63 -3.89 -1.19 -44.35
CA SER A 63 -4.76 -1.26 -43.19
C SER A 63 -6.19 -1.64 -43.62
N PHE A 64 -7.00 -2.12 -42.68
CA PHE A 64 -8.41 -2.44 -42.92
C PHE A 64 -9.17 -1.30 -43.64
N TYR A 65 -8.85 -0.04 -43.30
CA TYR A 65 -9.48 1.13 -43.90
C TYR A 65 -9.06 1.34 -45.35
N ASP A 66 -7.82 1.01 -45.74
CA ASP A 66 -7.38 1.11 -47.13
C ASP A 66 -8.18 0.17 -48.04
N ARG A 67 -8.48 -1.04 -47.54
CA ARG A 67 -9.34 -2.00 -48.25
C ARG A 67 -10.78 -1.53 -48.32
N PHE A 68 -11.30 -1.02 -47.20
CA PHE A 68 -12.67 -0.55 -47.11
C PHE A 68 -12.99 0.61 -48.07
N PHE A 69 -12.10 1.59 -48.17
CA PHE A 69 -12.29 2.70 -49.12
C PHE A 69 -12.07 2.28 -50.57
N SER A 70 -11.12 1.38 -50.84
CA SER A 70 -10.95 0.81 -52.18
C SER A 70 -12.18 0.05 -52.66
N GLU A 71 -12.86 -0.64 -51.74
CA GLU A 71 -14.09 -1.39 -52.04
C GLU A 71 -15.27 -0.45 -52.30
N LEU A 72 -15.35 0.67 -51.55
CA LEU A 72 -16.33 1.74 -51.76
C LEU A 72 -16.15 2.45 -53.11
N GLU A 73 -14.91 2.68 -53.52
CA GLU A 73 -14.59 3.28 -54.83
C GLU A 73 -14.78 2.30 -55.99
N SER A 74 -14.69 0.99 -55.73
CA SER A 74 -14.83 -0.06 -56.76
C SER A 74 -16.26 -0.36 -57.21
N GLY A 75 -17.26 0.29 -56.60
CA GLY A 75 -18.63 0.36 -57.14
C GLY A 75 -19.33 -0.98 -57.37
N LYS A 76 -18.96 -2.04 -56.65
CA LYS A 76 -19.67 -3.33 -56.64
C LYS A 76 -20.63 -3.40 -55.47
N VAL A 77 -21.85 -2.90 -55.66
CA VAL A 77 -23.00 -3.17 -54.80
C VAL A 77 -24.16 -3.58 -55.70
N ASP A 78 -24.17 -4.85 -56.11
CA ASP A 78 -25.33 -5.47 -56.75
C ASP A 78 -26.16 -6.22 -55.70
N GLU A 79 -27.46 -5.92 -55.69
CA GLU A 79 -28.59 -6.81 -55.45
C GLU A 79 -28.44 -7.95 -54.42
N ASP A 80 -28.34 -7.60 -53.14
CA ASP A 80 -28.48 -8.59 -52.04
C ASP A 80 -29.26 -8.02 -50.84
N ALA A 81 -30.19 -7.10 -51.11
CA ALA A 81 -30.95 -6.38 -50.08
C ALA A 81 -32.21 -7.12 -49.59
N GLU A 82 -32.77 -8.07 -50.36
CA GLU A 82 -34.03 -8.74 -49.99
C GLU A 82 -33.86 -10.04 -49.16
N GLU A 83 -32.75 -10.78 -49.27
CA GLU A 83 -32.56 -11.99 -48.47
C GLU A 83 -32.09 -11.73 -47.02
N VAL A 84 -31.73 -10.48 -46.71
CA VAL A 84 -31.18 -10.09 -45.39
C VAL A 84 -32.29 -9.87 -44.36
N GLU A 85 -33.47 -9.35 -44.74
CA GLU A 85 -34.54 -9.04 -43.77
C GLU A 85 -35.08 -10.30 -43.06
N ALA A 86 -35.30 -11.40 -43.79
CA ALA A 86 -35.82 -12.64 -43.21
C ALA A 86 -34.82 -13.37 -42.27
N ARG A 87 -33.51 -13.17 -42.45
CA ARG A 87 -32.48 -13.69 -41.54
C ARG A 87 -32.22 -12.78 -40.34
N VAL A 88 -32.57 -11.49 -40.44
CA VAL A 88 -32.39 -10.52 -39.37
C VAL A 88 -33.42 -10.76 -38.25
N ASP A 89 -34.68 -11.06 -38.57
CA ASP A 89 -35.74 -11.24 -37.57
C ASP A 89 -35.55 -12.52 -36.72
N ARG A 90 -35.13 -13.63 -37.35
CA ARG A 90 -34.76 -14.86 -36.62
C ARG A 90 -33.53 -14.67 -35.72
N LYS A 91 -32.56 -13.86 -36.12
CA LYS A 91 -31.39 -13.51 -35.28
C LYS A 91 -31.72 -12.52 -34.16
N GLN A 92 -32.75 -11.70 -34.32
CA GLN A 92 -33.18 -10.75 -33.29
C GLN A 92 -33.90 -11.46 -32.13
N GLN A 93 -34.67 -12.51 -32.39
CA GLN A 93 -35.34 -13.30 -31.35
C GLN A 93 -34.35 -14.18 -30.56
N GLU A 94 -33.35 -14.80 -31.21
CA GLU A 94 -32.32 -15.61 -30.51
C GLU A 94 -31.38 -14.76 -29.63
N ARG A 95 -31.27 -13.44 -29.90
CA ARG A 95 -30.51 -12.49 -29.06
C ARG A 95 -31.23 -12.08 -27.78
N GLN A 96 -32.56 -12.20 -27.71
CA GLN A 96 -33.34 -11.80 -26.53
C GLN A 96 -33.44 -12.91 -25.48
N GLU A 97 -33.29 -14.18 -25.87
CA GLU A 97 -33.36 -15.33 -24.94
C GLU A 97 -32.02 -15.69 -24.26
N ARG A 98 -30.92 -15.05 -24.67
CA ARG A 98 -29.68 -15.08 -23.89
C ARG A 98 -29.89 -14.21 -22.66
N LYS A 99 -30.54 -14.80 -21.65
CA LYS A 99 -30.61 -14.37 -20.25
C LYS A 99 -29.44 -13.47 -19.98
N HIS A 100 -29.74 -12.20 -19.69
CA HIS A 100 -28.79 -11.14 -19.39
C HIS A 100 -27.79 -11.66 -18.34
N VAL A 101 -26.71 -12.30 -18.78
CA VAL A 101 -25.61 -12.75 -17.93
C VAL A 101 -25.00 -11.43 -17.51
N VAL A 102 -25.44 -10.93 -16.36
CA VAL A 102 -24.94 -9.71 -15.75
C VAL A 102 -23.44 -9.91 -15.69
N LYS A 103 -22.73 -9.25 -16.59
CA LYS A 103 -21.28 -9.36 -16.68
C LYS A 103 -20.78 -9.02 -15.27
N PRO A 104 -20.02 -9.90 -14.61
CA PRO A 104 -19.59 -9.64 -13.25
C PRO A 104 -18.85 -8.30 -13.26
N ASP A 105 -19.20 -7.42 -12.32
CA ASP A 105 -18.61 -6.09 -12.22
C ASP A 105 -17.08 -6.23 -12.37
N PRO A 106 -16.44 -5.55 -13.34
CA PRO A 106 -15.00 -5.67 -13.59
C PRO A 106 -14.17 -5.35 -12.34
N PHE A 107 -14.74 -4.59 -11.40
CA PHE A 107 -14.13 -4.25 -10.12
C PHE A 107 -14.59 -5.12 -8.96
N PHE A 108 -15.45 -6.13 -9.13
CA PHE A 108 -15.95 -6.96 -8.03
C PHE A 108 -14.83 -7.57 -7.18
N LYS A 109 -13.82 -8.17 -7.82
CA LYS A 109 -12.64 -8.72 -7.15
C LYS A 109 -11.82 -7.63 -6.45
N ALA A 110 -11.71 -6.45 -7.06
CA ALA A 110 -11.00 -5.31 -6.48
C ALA A 110 -11.73 -4.75 -5.26
N LYS A 111 -13.06 -4.59 -5.33
CA LYS A 111 -13.93 -4.15 -4.22
C LYS A 111 -13.87 -5.12 -3.05
N LYS A 112 -13.96 -6.44 -3.31
CA LYS A 112 -13.82 -7.47 -2.26
C LYS A 112 -12.45 -7.42 -1.59
N LYS A 113 -11.35 -7.32 -2.36
CA LYS A 113 -9.99 -7.16 -1.81
C LYS A 113 -9.86 -5.86 -1.01
N ALA A 114 -10.39 -4.74 -1.51
CA ALA A 114 -10.36 -3.47 -0.81
C ALA A 114 -11.09 -3.55 0.54
N ALA A 115 -12.25 -4.19 0.59
CA ALA A 115 -12.99 -4.41 1.83
C ALA A 115 -12.19 -5.24 2.84
N ILE A 116 -11.57 -6.35 2.40
CA ILE A 116 -10.72 -7.19 3.27
C ILE A 116 -9.55 -6.38 3.82
N THR A 117 -8.81 -5.68 2.96
CA THR A 117 -7.66 -4.87 3.42
C THR A 117 -8.06 -3.72 4.35
N LYS A 118 -9.27 -3.15 4.18
CA LYS A 118 -9.79 -2.12 5.09
C LYS A 118 -10.05 -2.71 6.49
N MET A 119 -10.68 -3.88 6.55
CA MET A 119 -10.94 -4.59 7.81
C MET A 119 -9.66 -5.00 8.51
N GLU A 120 -8.68 -5.56 7.79
CA GLU A 120 -7.37 -5.91 8.34
C GLU A 120 -6.63 -4.69 8.90
N LYS A 121 -6.63 -3.56 8.17
CA LYS A 121 -6.02 -2.32 8.65
C LYS A 121 -6.71 -1.79 9.90
N GLN A 122 -8.03 -1.92 10.01
CA GLN A 122 -8.78 -1.54 11.21
C GLN A 122 -8.40 -2.43 12.40
N LYS A 123 -8.44 -3.75 12.24
CA LYS A 123 -8.00 -4.70 13.27
C LYS A 123 -6.57 -4.43 13.74
N ALA A 124 -5.63 -4.21 12.82
CA ALA A 124 -4.24 -3.89 13.15
C ALA A 124 -4.09 -2.55 13.90
N ARG A 125 -4.96 -1.56 13.63
CA ARG A 125 -4.98 -0.29 14.38
C ARG A 125 -5.54 -0.50 15.79
N GLU A 126 -6.62 -1.23 15.92
CA GLU A 126 -7.23 -1.56 17.21
C GLU A 126 -6.28 -2.35 18.11
N GLU A 127 -5.59 -3.35 17.56
CA GLU A 127 -4.57 -4.10 18.31
C GLU A 127 -3.44 -3.20 18.79
N LYS A 128 -2.97 -2.28 17.94
CA LYS A 128 -1.95 -1.29 18.34
C LYS A 128 -2.47 -0.38 19.46
N GLN A 129 -3.71 0.11 19.35
CA GLN A 129 -4.32 0.93 20.40
C GLN A 129 -4.47 0.15 21.70
N LYS A 130 -4.89 -1.12 21.66
CA LYS A 130 -4.96 -2.00 22.85
C LYS A 130 -3.59 -2.18 23.50
N ARG A 131 -2.52 -2.37 22.71
CA ARG A 131 -1.14 -2.46 23.22
C ARG A 131 -0.67 -1.16 23.87
N VAL A 132 -0.97 -0.02 23.25
CA VAL A 132 -0.64 1.30 23.82
C VAL A 132 -1.42 1.54 25.11
N ALA A 133 -2.73 1.31 25.12
CA ALA A 133 -3.57 1.48 26.31
C ALA A 133 -3.14 0.56 27.47
N THR A 134 -2.73 -0.68 27.20
CA THR A 134 -2.21 -1.57 28.25
C THR A 134 -0.85 -1.10 28.78
N ALA A 135 0.03 -0.58 27.93
CA ALA A 135 1.29 0.03 28.35
C ALA A 135 1.06 1.28 29.22
N GLU A 136 0.14 2.17 28.81
CA GLU A 136 -0.23 3.38 29.57
C GLU A 136 -0.86 3.04 30.92
N LYS A 137 -1.74 2.02 30.98
CA LYS A 137 -2.29 1.50 32.23
C LYS A 137 -1.18 1.01 33.17
N LYS A 138 -0.18 0.28 32.67
CA LYS A 138 0.96 -0.18 33.48
C LYS A 138 1.80 1.00 33.99
N VAL A 139 2.05 2.00 33.15
CA VAL A 139 2.81 3.20 33.53
C VAL A 139 2.07 4.01 34.59
N THR A 140 0.76 4.25 34.42
CA THR A 140 -0.05 5.00 35.39
C THR A 140 -0.16 4.23 36.72
N GLN A 141 -0.34 2.91 36.69
CA GLN A 141 -0.29 2.08 37.90
C GLN A 141 1.07 2.17 38.59
N ARG A 142 2.19 2.08 37.85
CA ARG A 142 3.54 2.23 38.41
C ARG A 142 3.73 3.61 39.06
N LYS A 143 3.28 4.68 38.42
CA LYS A 143 3.33 6.04 38.97
C LYS A 143 2.49 6.17 40.24
N LYS A 144 1.25 5.68 40.24
CA LYS A 144 0.38 5.68 41.43
C LYS A 144 1.01 4.91 42.59
N ARG A 145 1.58 3.73 42.30
CA ARG A 145 2.29 2.92 43.29
C ARG A 145 3.51 3.65 43.85
N HIS A 146 4.32 4.26 42.98
CA HIS A 146 5.47 5.07 43.41
C HIS A 146 5.03 6.19 44.35
N VAL A 147 4.00 6.96 43.98
CA VAL A 147 3.46 8.04 44.82
C VAL A 147 3.02 7.51 46.19
N LYS A 148 2.29 6.39 46.23
CA LYS A 148 1.88 5.76 47.51
C LYS A 148 3.07 5.33 48.38
N LEU A 149 4.10 4.75 47.77
CA LEU A 149 5.29 4.32 48.51
C LEU A 149 6.15 5.50 48.96
N SER A 150 6.17 6.60 48.20
CA SER A 150 6.87 7.82 48.60
C SER A 150 6.12 8.65 49.66
N GLN A 151 4.87 8.30 49.99
CA GLN A 151 4.14 9.01 51.04
C GLN A 151 4.84 8.85 52.39
N ARG A 152 4.96 9.97 53.08
CA ARG A 152 5.54 10.08 54.42
C ARG A 152 4.51 10.69 55.37
N THR A 153 4.64 10.37 56.65
CA THR A 153 3.87 10.99 57.74
C THR A 153 4.33 12.45 57.93
N ALA A 154 3.60 13.21 58.75
CA ALA A 154 4.00 14.58 59.12
C ALA A 154 5.40 14.64 59.74
N THR A 155 5.83 13.58 60.43
CA THR A 155 7.17 13.41 61.01
C THR A 155 8.22 12.95 60.00
N GLY A 156 7.88 12.80 58.72
CA GLY A 156 8.79 12.38 57.65
C GLY A 156 9.05 10.86 57.58
N GLN A 157 8.46 10.07 58.48
CA GLN A 157 8.59 8.61 58.45
C GLN A 157 7.80 8.01 57.27
N PRO A 158 8.28 6.93 56.64
CA PRO A 158 7.56 6.27 55.57
C PRO A 158 6.24 5.69 56.09
N VAL A 159 5.16 5.82 55.31
CA VAL A 159 3.88 5.20 55.65
C VAL A 159 4.00 3.67 55.49
N VAL A 160 4.25 2.99 56.61
CA VAL A 160 4.58 1.55 56.65
C VAL A 160 3.46 0.69 56.04
N LYS A 161 2.19 1.06 56.25
CA LYS A 161 1.02 0.38 55.68
C LYS A 161 1.12 0.20 54.15
N ASN A 162 1.58 1.22 53.44
CA ASN A 162 1.71 1.15 51.98
C ASN A 162 2.81 0.18 51.54
N HIS A 163 3.89 0.09 52.31
CA HIS A 163 5.02 -0.80 52.06
C HIS A 163 4.68 -2.26 52.36
N ILE A 164 4.03 -2.52 53.51
CA ILE A 164 3.58 -3.87 53.88
C ILE A 164 2.64 -4.43 52.83
N ASN A 165 1.62 -3.67 52.42
CA ASN A 165 0.67 -4.11 51.40
C ASN A 165 1.35 -4.45 50.07
N ASP A 166 2.39 -3.69 49.71
CA ASP A 166 3.16 -3.93 48.49
C ASP A 166 4.00 -5.23 48.58
N ILE A 167 4.62 -5.49 49.73
CA ILE A 167 5.38 -6.73 49.99
C ILE A 167 4.43 -7.93 49.96
N LEU A 168 3.32 -7.88 50.69
CA LEU A 168 2.33 -8.96 50.72
C LEU A 168 1.78 -9.27 49.32
N SER A 169 1.52 -8.23 48.52
CA SER A 169 1.06 -8.40 47.14
C SER A 169 2.09 -9.12 46.26
N ARG A 170 3.39 -8.84 46.46
CA ARG A 170 4.47 -9.54 45.74
C ARG A 170 4.58 -11.00 46.16
N LEU A 171 4.57 -11.28 47.46
CA LEU A 171 4.62 -12.65 48.00
C LEU A 171 3.45 -13.49 47.52
N GLN A 172 2.24 -12.93 47.49
CA GLN A 172 1.07 -13.63 46.93
C GLN A 172 1.20 -13.89 45.42
N ALA A 173 1.80 -12.96 44.67
CA ALA A 173 2.02 -13.15 43.24
C ALA A 173 3.11 -14.18 42.95
N GLU A 174 4.16 -14.25 43.77
CA GLU A 174 5.22 -15.27 43.71
C GLU A 174 4.65 -16.65 44.03
N LYS A 175 3.90 -16.80 45.14
CA LYS A 175 3.22 -18.05 45.48
C LYS A 175 2.30 -18.55 44.35
N LYS A 176 1.57 -17.65 43.68
CA LYS A 176 0.71 -18.01 42.53
C LYS A 176 1.50 -18.43 41.29
N ARG A 177 2.77 -18.03 41.14
CA ARG A 177 3.64 -18.45 40.05
C ARG A 177 4.27 -19.80 40.32
N GLU A 178 4.62 -20.10 41.56
CA GLU A 178 5.18 -21.40 41.96
C GLU A 178 4.15 -22.54 41.86
N VAL A 179 2.86 -22.23 42.05
CA VAL A 179 1.76 -23.20 41.95
C VAL A 179 1.35 -23.48 40.48
N LYS A 180 1.85 -22.70 39.51
CA LYS A 180 1.54 -22.85 38.08
C LYS A 180 2.67 -23.48 37.31
#